data_AF-A0A1V1P6T3-F1
#
_entry.id   AF-A0A1V1P6T3-F1
#
_cell.length_a   1.000
_cell.length_b   1.000
_cell.length_c   1.000
_cell.angle_alpha   90.00
_cell.angle_beta   90.00
_cell.angle_gamma   90.00
#
_symmetry.space_group_name_H-M   'P 1'
#
loop_
_entity.id
_entity.type
_entity.pdbx_description
1 polymer ?
#
loop_
_entity_poly.entity_id
_entity_poly.type
_entity_poly.pdbx_seq_one_letter_code
_entity_poly.pdbx_strand_id
1 'polypeptide(L)'
;MPADAEFKGHQEYVVQEIIIKTDNVKYLREVYWSYSEKKTYIADLPVGIKGEFGPGIKSMAMIQKHVCNMSEPKIEEFFQNVGIYISQSTISRILTKGEDVEIFHQEKVEIFKAGLVSTPYQQIDGTGAKVKGENYHVQIICNPYYSTFFTLPHKDRLSILDILLCGAPRQYFFNETAFDLLDIFRLSRKMIDQIHDSLFGKIIDENQIFDIPISEYRKLFRFRFYSDFII
;
A
#
# COMPACT_ATOMS: atom_id res chain seq x y z
N MET A 1 -58.78 2.06 -20.55
CA MET A 1 -59.03 3.42 -20.06
C MET A 1 -60.53 3.66 -20.04
N PRO A 2 -61.03 4.59 -19.20
CA PRO A 2 -62.41 5.08 -19.30
C PRO A 2 -62.74 5.52 -20.74
N ALA A 3 -64.00 5.36 -21.16
CA ALA A 3 -64.42 5.66 -22.53
C ALA A 3 -64.39 7.17 -22.85
N ASP A 4 -64.41 8.01 -21.81
CA ASP A 4 -64.34 9.47 -21.82
C ASP A 4 -62.90 10.00 -21.66
N ALA A 5 -61.89 9.13 -21.65
CA ALA A 5 -60.51 9.56 -21.52
C ALA A 5 -60.04 10.32 -22.78
N GLU A 6 -59.79 11.62 -22.62
CA GLU A 6 -59.21 12.47 -23.67
C GLU A 6 -57.69 12.57 -23.53
N PHE A 7 -56.99 12.53 -24.65
CA PHE A 7 -55.55 12.75 -24.69
C PHE A 7 -55.22 14.20 -24.27
N LYS A 8 -54.41 14.36 -23.21
CA LYS A 8 -54.03 15.68 -22.65
C LYS A 8 -52.55 16.04 -22.78
N GLY A 9 -51.81 15.30 -23.60
CA GLY A 9 -50.36 15.46 -23.78
C GLY A 9 -49.56 14.34 -23.13
N HIS A 10 -48.25 14.56 -23.03
CA HIS A 10 -47.32 13.61 -22.43
C HIS A 10 -46.82 14.12 -21.08
N GLN A 11 -46.63 13.20 -20.15
CA GLN A 11 -45.88 13.46 -18.93
C GLN A 11 -44.46 12.92 -19.12
N GLU A 12 -43.46 13.75 -18.89
CA GLU A 12 -42.06 13.31 -18.88
C GLU A 12 -41.82 12.39 -17.68
N TYR A 13 -41.17 11.26 -17.93
CA TYR A 13 -40.75 10.31 -16.90
C TYR A 13 -39.39 9.73 -17.30
N VAL A 14 -38.38 9.93 -16.45
CA VAL A 14 -37.00 9.51 -16.72
C VAL A 14 -36.65 8.34 -15.82
N VAL A 15 -36.11 7.27 -16.42
CA VAL A 15 -35.57 6.10 -15.71
C VAL A 15 -34.08 6.01 -15.99
N GLN A 16 -33.28 5.82 -14.94
CA GLN A 16 -31.85 5.62 -15.04
C GLN A 16 -31.51 4.13 -14.90
N GLU A 17 -30.82 3.58 -15.89
CA GLU A 17 -30.41 2.17 -15.96
C GLU A 17 -28.88 2.04 -16.10
N ILE A 18 -28.36 0.83 -15.83
CA ILE A 18 -26.95 0.48 -16.07
C ILE A 18 -26.83 -0.46 -17.28
N ILE A 19 -25.93 -0.13 -18.22
CA ILE A 19 -25.63 -0.99 -19.36
C ILE A 19 -24.23 -1.57 -19.17
N ILE A 20 -24.13 -2.89 -19.09
CA ILE A 20 -22.87 -3.61 -19.03
C ILE A 20 -22.75 -4.45 -20.31
N LYS A 21 -21.80 -4.09 -21.17
CA LYS A 21 -21.52 -4.78 -22.43
C LYS A 21 -20.04 -4.70 -22.77
N THR A 22 -19.59 -5.61 -23.62
CA THR A 22 -18.25 -5.52 -24.22
C THR A 22 -18.18 -4.38 -25.24
N ASP A 23 -17.00 -3.77 -25.33
CA ASP A 23 -16.66 -2.79 -26.36
C ASP A 23 -15.25 -3.11 -26.88
N ASN A 24 -15.18 -3.58 -28.13
CA ASN A 24 -13.95 -4.08 -28.74
C ASN A 24 -13.46 -3.11 -29.82
N VAL A 25 -12.28 -2.54 -29.62
CA VAL A 25 -11.64 -1.65 -30.59
C VAL A 25 -10.53 -2.40 -31.33
N LYS A 26 -10.64 -2.47 -32.66
CA LYS A 26 -9.61 -3.07 -33.52
C LYS A 26 -8.62 -2.01 -33.97
N TYR A 27 -7.38 -2.11 -33.49
CA TYR A 27 -6.29 -1.26 -33.93
C TYR A 27 -5.58 -1.88 -35.14
N LEU A 28 -5.49 -1.12 -36.24
CA LEU A 28 -4.67 -1.48 -37.39
C LEU A 28 -3.32 -0.78 -37.25
N ARG A 29 -2.24 -1.57 -37.24
CA ARG A 29 -0.88 -1.09 -37.09
C ARG A 29 -0.15 -1.23 -38.42
N GLU A 30 0.59 -0.22 -38.81
CA GLU A 30 1.45 -0.30 -39.99
C GLU A 30 2.60 -1.27 -39.70
N VAL A 31 2.87 -2.15 -40.68
CA VAL A 31 3.91 -3.17 -40.61
C VAL A 31 4.85 -2.96 -41.79
N TYR A 32 6.12 -2.72 -41.49
CA TYR A 32 7.17 -2.49 -42.48
C TYR A 32 8.20 -3.60 -42.43
N TRP A 33 8.61 -4.12 -43.58
CA TRP A 33 9.72 -5.07 -43.69
C TRP A 33 10.97 -4.35 -44.18
N SER A 34 12.08 -4.46 -43.44
CA SER A 34 13.40 -4.00 -43.88
C SER A 34 14.18 -5.17 -44.50
N TYR A 35 14.37 -5.13 -45.81
CA TYR A 35 15.14 -6.14 -46.54
C TYR A 35 16.63 -6.14 -46.16
N SER A 36 17.21 -4.97 -45.91
CA SER A 36 18.62 -4.82 -45.51
C SER A 36 18.87 -5.37 -44.11
N GLU A 37 17.97 -5.10 -43.16
CA GLU A 37 18.09 -5.54 -41.77
C GLU A 37 17.50 -6.92 -41.51
N LYS A 38 16.74 -7.47 -42.47
CA LYS A 38 15.96 -8.72 -42.35
C LYS A 38 15.06 -8.71 -41.12
N LYS A 39 14.37 -7.59 -40.89
CA LYS A 39 13.52 -7.34 -39.71
C LYS A 39 12.19 -6.69 -40.06
N THR A 40 11.17 -6.99 -39.26
CA THR A 40 9.86 -6.35 -39.31
C THR A 40 9.79 -5.24 -38.25
N TYR A 41 9.34 -4.06 -38.64
CA TYR A 41 8.99 -2.94 -37.76
C TYR A 41 7.47 -2.82 -37.72
N ILE A 42 6.92 -2.66 -36.52
CA ILE A 42 5.48 -2.51 -36.32
C ILE A 42 5.27 -1.20 -35.58
N ALA A 43 4.45 -0.31 -36.14
CA ALA A 43 4.13 0.98 -35.54
C ALA A 43 3.59 0.82 -34.11
N ASP A 44 3.88 1.74 -33.20
CA ASP A 44 3.44 1.66 -31.81
C ASP A 44 1.91 1.77 -31.67
N LEU A 45 1.39 1.28 -30.55
CA LEU A 45 0.00 1.52 -30.16
C LEU A 45 -0.16 2.95 -29.60
N PRO A 46 -1.38 3.53 -29.63
CA PRO A 46 -1.65 4.79 -28.96
C PRO A 46 -1.25 4.75 -27.47
N VAL A 47 -0.87 5.90 -26.94
CA VAL A 47 -0.49 6.05 -25.52
C VAL A 47 -1.62 5.53 -24.62
N GLY A 48 -1.25 4.73 -23.62
CA GLY A 48 -2.20 4.12 -22.67
C GLY A 48 -2.80 2.78 -23.11
N ILE A 49 -2.60 2.36 -24.38
CA ILE A 49 -3.05 1.05 -24.86
C ILE A 49 -1.90 0.05 -24.77
N LYS A 50 -2.00 -0.88 -23.82
CA LYS A 50 -1.01 -1.95 -23.60
C LYS A 50 -1.71 -3.27 -23.31
N GLY A 51 -1.23 -4.35 -23.94
CA GLY A 51 -1.75 -5.70 -23.74
C GLY A 51 -3.12 -5.95 -24.40
N GLU A 52 -3.78 -7.01 -23.96
CA GLU A 52 -5.04 -7.50 -24.54
C GLU A 52 -6.28 -6.83 -23.94
N PHE A 53 -6.19 -6.33 -22.70
CA PHE A 53 -7.30 -5.73 -21.96
C PHE A 53 -7.05 -4.24 -21.74
N GLY A 54 -7.98 -3.43 -22.24
CA GLY A 54 -7.93 -1.97 -22.12
C GLY A 54 -8.15 -1.45 -20.68
N PRO A 55 -7.98 -0.13 -20.47
CA PRO A 55 -8.05 0.50 -19.15
C PRO A 55 -9.39 0.24 -18.44
N GLY A 56 -10.52 0.24 -19.17
CA GLY A 56 -11.83 -0.01 -18.58
C GLY A 56 -11.95 -1.36 -17.87
N ILE A 57 -11.38 -2.43 -18.46
CA ILE A 57 -11.38 -3.77 -17.84
C ILE A 57 -10.48 -3.79 -16.61
N LYS A 58 -9.31 -3.15 -16.70
CA LYS A 58 -8.38 -3.07 -15.57
C LYS A 58 -8.98 -2.31 -14.39
N SER A 59 -9.55 -1.13 -14.63
CA SER A 59 -10.23 -0.34 -13.61
C SER A 59 -11.42 -1.08 -13.01
N MET A 60 -12.22 -1.77 -13.84
CA MET A 60 -13.35 -2.56 -13.37
C MET A 60 -12.89 -3.73 -12.47
N ALA A 61 -11.78 -4.40 -12.81
CA ALA A 61 -11.20 -5.45 -11.97
C ALA A 61 -10.74 -4.88 -10.61
N MET A 62 -10.07 -3.72 -10.62
CA MET A 62 -9.64 -3.05 -9.38
C MET A 62 -10.83 -2.64 -8.51
N ILE A 63 -11.88 -2.04 -9.08
CA ILE A 63 -13.09 -1.65 -8.34
C ILE A 63 -13.75 -2.89 -7.72
N GLN A 64 -13.97 -3.95 -8.51
CA GLN A 64 -14.58 -5.16 -7.98
C GLN A 64 -13.74 -5.77 -6.85
N LYS A 65 -12.41 -5.74 -6.98
CA LYS A 65 -11.52 -6.28 -5.96
C LYS A 65 -11.51 -5.45 -4.68
N HIS A 66 -11.31 -4.14 -4.80
CA HIS A 66 -10.97 -3.27 -3.67
C HIS A 66 -12.18 -2.55 -3.08
N VAL A 67 -13.17 -2.19 -3.91
CA VAL A 67 -14.40 -1.52 -3.48
C VAL A 67 -15.49 -2.54 -3.17
N CYS A 68 -15.70 -3.52 -4.06
CA CYS A 68 -16.76 -4.52 -3.90
C CYS A 68 -16.31 -5.78 -3.13
N ASN A 69 -15.03 -5.86 -2.75
CA ASN A 69 -14.43 -6.97 -2.00
C ASN A 69 -14.66 -8.36 -2.64
N MET A 70 -14.66 -8.44 -3.98
CA MET A 70 -14.88 -9.70 -4.70
C MET A 70 -13.60 -10.56 -4.76
N SER A 71 -13.78 -11.87 -4.80
CA SER A 71 -12.68 -12.82 -5.05
C SER A 71 -12.31 -12.82 -6.54
N GLU A 72 -11.05 -13.13 -6.87
CA GLU A 72 -10.61 -13.18 -8.28
C GLU A 72 -11.45 -14.14 -9.15
N PRO A 73 -11.87 -15.34 -8.68
CA PRO A 73 -12.78 -16.19 -9.44
C PRO A 73 -14.15 -15.55 -9.71
N LYS A 74 -14.68 -14.74 -8.79
CA LYS A 74 -15.96 -14.04 -9.00
C LYS A 74 -15.83 -12.87 -9.96
N ILE A 75 -14.68 -12.20 -9.97
CA ILE A 75 -14.36 -11.18 -10.96
C ILE A 75 -14.25 -11.81 -12.36
N GLU A 76 -13.60 -12.97 -12.47
CA GLU A 76 -13.54 -13.76 -13.71
C GLU A 76 -14.93 -14.17 -14.20
N GLU A 77 -15.75 -14.75 -13.32
CA GLU A 77 -17.13 -15.15 -13.61
C GLU A 77 -17.97 -13.97 -14.12
N PHE A 78 -17.84 -12.80 -13.47
CA PHE A 78 -18.50 -11.58 -13.93
C PHE A 78 -18.06 -11.20 -15.36
N PHE A 79 -16.76 -11.19 -15.63
CA PHE A 79 -16.24 -10.85 -16.96
C PHE A 79 -16.72 -11.84 -18.03
N GLN A 80 -16.72 -13.13 -17.74
CA GLN A 80 -17.21 -14.16 -18.66
C GLN A 80 -18.69 -13.97 -18.99
N ASN A 81 -19.53 -13.66 -17.98
CA ASN A 81 -20.96 -13.44 -18.17
C ASN A 81 -21.29 -12.23 -19.07
N VAL A 82 -20.37 -11.28 -19.19
CA VAL A 82 -20.53 -10.11 -20.08
C VAL A 82 -19.75 -10.27 -21.40
N GLY A 83 -19.22 -11.47 -21.68
CA GLY A 83 -18.53 -11.80 -22.93
C GLY A 83 -17.04 -11.44 -22.98
N ILE A 84 -16.40 -11.24 -21.82
CA ILE A 84 -14.96 -10.96 -21.70
C ILE A 84 -14.25 -12.24 -21.26
N TYR A 85 -13.42 -12.78 -22.15
CA TYR A 85 -12.63 -13.98 -21.87
C TYR A 85 -11.27 -13.60 -21.28
N ILE A 86 -11.19 -13.59 -19.95
CA ILE A 86 -9.98 -13.29 -19.19
C ILE A 86 -9.68 -14.45 -18.23
N SER A 87 -8.40 -14.72 -17.98
CA SER A 87 -8.00 -15.73 -17.00
C SER A 87 -7.76 -15.13 -15.61
N GLN A 88 -7.94 -15.92 -14.55
CA GLN A 88 -7.56 -15.52 -13.18
C GLN A 88 -6.12 -15.03 -13.09
N SER A 89 -5.17 -15.68 -13.76
CA SER A 89 -3.77 -15.26 -13.78
C SER A 89 -3.59 -13.84 -14.35
N THR A 90 -4.39 -13.46 -15.36
CA THR A 90 -4.38 -12.09 -15.88
C THR A 90 -5.01 -11.11 -14.91
N ILE A 91 -6.13 -11.47 -14.27
CA ILE A 91 -6.75 -10.65 -13.21
C ILE A 91 -5.75 -10.41 -12.06
N SER A 92 -5.12 -11.46 -11.57
CA SER A 92 -4.10 -11.37 -10.52
C SER A 92 -2.97 -10.42 -10.90
N ARG A 93 -2.48 -10.50 -12.15
CA ARG A 93 -1.46 -9.56 -12.66
C ARG A 93 -1.97 -8.12 -12.68
N ILE A 94 -3.18 -7.87 -13.16
CA ILE A 94 -3.80 -6.52 -13.15
C ILE A 94 -3.86 -5.96 -11.72
N LEU A 95 -4.17 -6.80 -10.73
CA LEU A 95 -4.34 -6.38 -9.34
C LEU A 95 -3.03 -6.22 -8.56
N THR A 96 -1.93 -6.82 -9.02
CA THR A 96 -0.71 -6.92 -8.21
C THR A 96 0.58 -6.51 -8.91
N LYS A 97 0.56 -6.31 -10.23
CA LYS A 97 1.78 -6.06 -11.04
C LYS A 97 1.54 -5.01 -12.11
N GLY A 98 2.63 -4.34 -12.47
CA GLY A 98 2.69 -3.41 -13.61
C GLY A 98 2.61 -1.95 -13.19
N GLU A 99 2.81 -1.07 -14.17
CA GLU A 99 2.79 0.39 -14.00
C GLU A 99 1.48 0.88 -13.37
N ASP A 100 0.35 0.23 -13.73
CA ASP A 100 -0.98 0.57 -13.24
C ASP A 100 -1.14 0.36 -11.72
N VAL A 101 -0.34 -0.52 -11.10
CA VAL A 101 -0.37 -0.78 -9.64
C VAL A 101 0.69 0.06 -8.92
N GLU A 102 1.84 0.30 -9.55
CA GLU A 102 2.94 1.07 -8.97
C GLU A 102 2.52 2.50 -8.64
N ILE A 103 1.66 3.11 -9.47
CA ILE A 103 1.13 4.45 -9.19
C ILE A 103 0.36 4.50 -7.86
N PHE A 104 -0.41 3.46 -7.53
CA PHE A 104 -1.12 3.39 -6.26
C PHE A 104 -0.18 3.13 -5.08
N HIS A 105 0.93 2.41 -5.29
CA HIS A 105 1.97 2.27 -4.26
C HIS A 105 2.64 3.61 -3.96
N GLN A 106 2.97 4.38 -4.99
CA GLN A 106 3.52 5.72 -4.85
C GLN A 106 2.51 6.66 -4.17
N GLU A 107 1.25 6.68 -4.64
CA GLU A 107 0.18 7.47 -4.04
C GLU A 107 -0.04 7.11 -2.56
N LYS A 108 -0.03 5.82 -2.22
CA LYS A 108 -0.11 5.37 -0.82
C LYS A 108 1.02 5.96 0.04
N VAL A 109 2.26 5.97 -0.47
CA VAL A 109 3.41 6.55 0.26
C VAL A 109 3.22 8.05 0.46
N GLU A 110 2.76 8.75 -0.56
CA GLU A 110 2.53 10.20 -0.51
C GLU A 110 1.39 10.56 0.44
N ILE A 111 0.25 9.87 0.35
CA ILE A 111 -0.88 10.01 1.28
C ILE A 111 -0.43 9.75 2.71
N PHE A 112 0.37 8.71 2.93
CA PHE A 112 0.82 8.37 4.28
C PHE A 112 1.73 9.46 4.86
N LYS A 113 2.70 9.95 4.09
CA LYS A 113 3.59 11.06 4.51
C LYS A 113 2.80 12.33 4.81
N ALA A 114 1.88 12.71 3.91
CA ALA A 114 1.01 13.87 4.11
C ALA A 114 0.08 13.69 5.33
N GLY A 115 -0.41 12.47 5.54
CA GLY A 115 -1.25 12.10 6.67
C GLY A 115 -0.54 12.14 8.02
N LEU A 116 0.74 11.77 8.08
CA LEU A 116 1.53 11.84 9.31
C LEU A 116 1.69 13.28 9.82
N VAL A 117 1.81 14.25 8.91
CA VAL A 117 1.97 15.66 9.27
C VAL A 117 0.64 16.41 9.40
N SER A 118 -0.49 15.81 9.01
CA SER A 118 -1.79 16.50 8.99
C SER A 118 -2.40 16.71 10.37
N THR A 119 -1.95 15.96 11.38
CA THR A 119 -2.42 16.08 12.77
C THR A 119 -1.28 15.78 13.75
N PRO A 120 -1.34 16.31 15.00
CA PRO A 120 -0.31 16.06 16.02
C PRO A 120 -0.44 14.68 16.69
N TYR A 121 -1.41 13.87 16.28
CA TYR A 121 -1.68 12.55 16.82
C TYR A 121 -1.99 11.59 15.69
N GLN A 122 -1.73 10.31 15.89
CA GLN A 122 -2.16 9.26 14.96
C GLN A 122 -2.86 8.18 15.77
N GLN A 123 -3.94 7.63 15.24
CA GLN A 123 -4.56 6.44 15.80
C GLN A 123 -3.92 5.21 15.17
N ILE A 124 -3.57 4.23 16.01
CA ILE A 124 -3.02 2.96 15.59
C ILE A 124 -3.94 1.85 16.10
N ASP A 125 -4.34 0.96 15.21
CA ASP A 125 -5.06 -0.27 15.52
C ASP A 125 -4.40 -1.44 14.76
N GLY A 126 -4.73 -2.68 15.11
CA GLY A 126 -4.15 -3.84 14.45
C GLY A 126 -5.06 -5.05 14.43
N THR A 127 -5.09 -5.75 13.29
CA THR A 127 -5.82 -7.01 13.14
C THR A 127 -4.90 -8.13 12.65
N GLY A 128 -5.28 -9.38 12.95
CA GLY A 128 -4.54 -10.55 12.46
C GLY A 128 -4.84 -10.83 10.99
N ALA A 129 -3.84 -11.28 10.25
CA ALA A 129 -3.99 -11.77 8.89
C ALA A 129 -3.19 -13.06 8.68
N LYS A 130 -3.57 -13.83 7.66
CA LYS A 130 -2.81 -14.97 7.16
C LYS A 130 -2.21 -14.61 5.80
N VAL A 131 -0.89 -14.65 5.69
CA VAL A 131 -0.18 -14.46 4.43
C VAL A 131 0.56 -15.74 4.11
N LYS A 132 0.15 -16.44 3.04
CA LYS A 132 0.72 -17.74 2.64
C LYS A 132 0.74 -18.79 3.76
N GLY A 133 -0.29 -18.79 4.62
CA GLY A 133 -0.41 -19.70 5.77
C GLY A 133 0.24 -19.21 7.06
N GLU A 134 1.14 -18.23 6.98
CA GLU A 134 1.84 -17.67 8.12
C GLU A 134 1.04 -16.55 8.80
N ASN A 135 1.22 -16.41 10.11
CA ASN A 135 0.59 -15.34 10.90
C ASN A 135 1.26 -14.01 10.59
N TYR A 136 0.44 -13.04 10.20
CA TYR A 136 0.83 -11.65 9.97
C TYR A 136 -0.11 -10.74 10.76
N HIS A 137 0.28 -9.47 10.84
CA HIS A 137 -0.46 -8.42 11.50
C HIS A 137 -0.65 -7.26 10.53
N VAL A 138 -1.90 -6.86 10.32
CA VAL A 138 -2.24 -5.65 9.57
C VAL A 138 -2.32 -4.51 10.57
N GLN A 139 -1.36 -3.59 10.50
CA GLN A 139 -1.36 -2.35 11.25
C GLN A 139 -2.18 -1.32 10.49
N ILE A 140 -3.09 -0.67 11.20
CA ILE A 140 -3.96 0.39 10.70
C ILE A 140 -3.45 1.68 11.33
N ILE A 141 -3.04 2.64 10.50
CA ILE A 141 -2.68 3.98 10.97
C ILE A 141 -3.64 4.96 10.33
N CYS A 142 -4.33 5.75 11.13
CA CYS A 142 -5.35 6.64 10.64
C CYS A 142 -5.51 7.91 11.47
N ASN A 143 -6.14 8.88 10.84
CA ASN A 143 -6.69 10.09 11.44
C ASN A 143 -7.90 10.55 10.61
N PRO A 144 -8.55 11.69 10.91
CA PRO A 144 -9.74 12.13 10.16
C PRO A 144 -9.56 12.28 8.64
N TYR A 145 -8.33 12.35 8.14
CA TYR A 145 -8.02 12.61 6.73
C TYR A 145 -7.55 11.38 5.96
N TYR A 146 -7.12 10.30 6.63
CA TYR A 146 -6.62 9.13 5.92
C TYR A 146 -6.70 7.84 6.76
N SER A 147 -6.59 6.70 6.07
CA SER A 147 -6.35 5.40 6.68
C SER A 147 -5.38 4.61 5.81
N THR A 148 -4.27 4.16 6.38
CA THR A 148 -3.31 3.29 5.71
C THR A 148 -3.17 1.97 6.45
N PHE A 149 -2.87 0.93 5.66
CA PHE A 149 -2.77 -0.45 6.12
C PHE A 149 -1.37 -1.00 5.79
N PHE A 150 -0.73 -1.63 6.77
CA PHE A 150 0.59 -2.24 6.64
C PHE A 150 0.57 -3.67 7.15
N THR A 151 0.79 -4.63 6.26
CA THR A 151 0.82 -6.05 6.62
C THR A 151 2.25 -6.46 6.94
N LEU A 152 2.52 -6.75 8.20
CA LEU A 152 3.86 -7.07 8.72
C LEU A 152 3.86 -8.45 9.41
N PRO A 153 5.00 -9.17 9.41
CA PRO A 153 5.12 -10.43 10.13
C PRO A 153 5.06 -10.24 11.66
N HIS A 154 5.35 -9.03 12.15
CA HIS A 154 5.43 -8.72 13.57
C HIS A 154 4.63 -7.46 13.91
N LYS A 155 4.22 -7.35 15.19
CA LYS A 155 3.49 -6.19 15.75
C LYS A 155 4.23 -5.51 16.89
N ASP A 156 5.54 -5.72 16.96
CA ASP A 156 6.37 -5.12 17.99
C ASP A 156 6.60 -3.62 17.73
N ARG A 157 7.09 -2.92 18.76
CA ARG A 157 7.26 -1.47 18.73
C ARG A 157 8.20 -0.99 17.62
N LEU A 158 9.25 -1.77 17.31
CA LEU A 158 10.22 -1.43 16.27
C LEU A 158 9.62 -1.56 14.87
N SER A 159 8.75 -2.55 14.67
CA SER A 159 7.96 -2.68 13.44
C SER A 159 7.03 -1.48 13.22
N ILE A 160 6.41 -0.94 14.28
CA ILE A 160 5.57 0.27 14.19
C ILE A 160 6.40 1.52 13.84
N LEU A 161 7.58 1.65 14.44
CA LEU A 161 8.48 2.77 14.14
C LEU A 161 8.96 2.75 12.70
N ASP A 162 9.27 1.58 12.14
CA ASP A 162 9.64 1.48 10.70
C ASP A 162 8.54 2.00 9.79
N ILE A 163 7.27 1.75 10.15
CA ILE A 163 6.14 2.31 9.43
C ILE A 163 6.19 3.83 9.53
N LEU A 164 6.25 4.38 10.75
CA LEU A 164 6.21 5.83 10.99
C LEU A 164 7.39 6.57 10.36
N LEU A 165 8.57 5.93 10.27
CA LEU A 165 9.75 6.45 9.59
C LEU A 165 9.64 6.42 8.06
N CYS A 166 8.54 5.90 7.49
CA CYS A 166 8.30 5.84 6.05
C CYS A 166 9.44 5.16 5.27
N GLY A 167 10.09 4.15 5.86
CA GLY A 167 11.23 3.45 5.26
C GLY A 167 12.58 4.16 5.42
N ALA A 168 12.65 5.28 6.14
CA ALA A 168 13.93 5.84 6.57
C ALA A 168 14.62 4.89 7.57
N PRO A 169 15.96 4.79 7.55
CA PRO A 169 16.69 4.00 8.53
C PRO A 169 16.48 4.59 9.93
N ARG A 170 16.39 3.71 10.93
CA ARG A 170 16.33 4.14 12.34
C ARG A 170 17.64 4.81 12.72
N GLN A 171 17.52 5.97 13.36
CA GLN A 171 18.63 6.71 13.92
C GLN A 171 18.36 6.94 15.40
N TYR A 172 19.40 6.83 16.20
CA TYR A 172 19.30 6.91 17.65
C TYR A 172 20.14 8.06 18.17
N PHE A 173 19.55 8.90 19.02
CA PHE A 173 20.24 10.05 19.60
C PHE A 173 20.22 10.00 21.12
N PHE A 174 21.40 10.01 21.71
CA PHE A 174 21.58 9.97 23.16
C PHE A 174 21.74 11.40 23.71
N ASN A 175 20.61 12.04 23.98
CA ASN A 175 20.53 13.33 24.69
C ASN A 175 20.26 13.15 26.19
N GLU A 176 20.12 14.25 26.92
CA GLU A 176 19.80 14.22 28.37
C GLU A 176 18.56 13.38 28.68
N THR A 177 17.47 13.54 27.91
CA THR A 177 16.23 12.76 28.07
C THR A 177 16.47 11.26 27.95
N ALA A 178 17.33 10.88 27.01
CA ALA A 178 17.76 9.52 26.79
C ALA A 178 18.50 8.95 28.03
N PHE A 179 19.33 9.75 28.70
CA PHE A 179 19.99 9.34 29.95
C PHE A 179 19.06 9.33 31.15
N ASP A 180 18.11 10.26 31.25
CA ASP A 180 17.05 10.23 32.27
C ASP A 180 16.24 8.92 32.17
N LEU A 181 15.94 8.48 30.94
CA LEU A 181 15.30 7.20 30.70
C LEU A 181 16.18 6.03 31.16
N LEU A 182 17.49 6.05 30.86
CA LEU A 182 18.42 5.01 31.31
C LEU A 182 18.40 4.84 32.84
N ASP A 183 18.30 5.93 33.59
CA ASP A 183 18.13 5.93 35.05
C ASP A 183 16.77 5.36 35.48
N ILE A 184 15.66 5.78 34.84
CA ILE A 184 14.30 5.27 35.11
C ILE A 184 14.24 3.75 34.92
N PHE A 185 14.91 3.25 33.90
CA PHE A 185 14.98 1.82 33.60
C PHE A 185 15.99 1.06 34.47
N ARG A 186 16.63 1.73 35.44
CA ARG A 186 17.49 1.18 36.49
C ARG A 186 18.74 0.48 35.97
N LEU A 187 19.38 1.04 34.94
CA LEU A 187 20.72 0.61 34.56
C LEU A 187 21.72 0.99 35.66
N SER A 188 22.80 0.23 35.77
CA SER A 188 23.85 0.56 36.75
C SER A 188 24.54 1.89 36.38
N ARG A 189 24.86 2.73 37.37
CA ARG A 189 25.60 4.00 37.18
C ARG A 189 26.84 3.83 36.31
N LYS A 190 27.65 2.80 36.58
CA LYS A 190 28.85 2.48 35.78
C LYS A 190 28.56 2.34 34.28
N MET A 191 27.42 1.74 33.93
CA MET A 191 27.02 1.54 32.54
C MET A 191 26.47 2.82 31.92
N ILE A 192 25.72 3.60 32.69
CA ILE A 192 25.22 4.91 32.26
C ILE A 192 26.41 5.84 31.96
N ASP A 193 27.41 5.88 32.85
CA ASP A 193 28.64 6.67 32.65
C ASP A 193 29.40 6.23 31.38
N GLN A 194 29.54 4.90 31.16
CA GLN A 194 30.18 4.37 29.95
C GLN A 194 29.44 4.73 28.66
N ILE A 195 28.11 4.64 28.67
CA ILE A 195 27.27 5.03 27.52
C ILE A 195 27.35 6.55 27.32
N HIS A 196 27.35 7.33 28.40
CA HIS A 196 27.47 8.78 28.36
C HIS A 196 28.78 9.20 27.71
N ASP A 197 29.91 8.72 28.21
CA ASP A 197 31.25 9.06 27.70
C ASP A 197 31.43 8.68 26.21
N SER A 198 30.76 7.61 25.76
CA SER A 198 30.92 7.09 24.41
C SER A 198 29.91 7.65 23.41
N LEU A 199 28.67 7.95 23.81
CA LEU A 199 27.54 8.18 22.91
C LEU A 199 26.77 9.49 23.16
N PHE A 200 27.00 10.20 24.27
CA PHE A 200 26.31 11.45 24.54
C PHE A 200 26.47 12.44 23.38
N GLY A 201 25.35 12.98 22.91
CA GLY A 201 25.30 13.93 21.79
C GLY A 201 25.62 13.34 20.41
N LYS A 202 25.72 12.00 20.27
CA LYS A 202 25.96 11.34 18.99
C LYS A 202 24.68 10.74 18.41
N ILE A 203 24.56 10.81 17.09
CA ILE A 203 23.59 10.03 16.32
C ILE A 203 24.28 8.74 15.89
N ILE A 204 23.65 7.60 16.18
CA ILE A 204 24.14 6.29 15.78
C ILE A 204 23.07 5.51 15.04
N ASP A 205 23.51 4.56 14.21
CA ASP A 205 22.62 3.64 13.50
C ASP A 205 22.33 2.35 14.30
N GLU A 206 21.43 1.54 13.75
CA GLU A 206 21.03 0.25 14.36
C GLU A 206 22.20 -0.71 14.59
N ASN A 207 23.18 -0.78 13.68
CA ASN A 207 24.31 -1.71 13.81
C ASN A 207 25.22 -1.28 14.96
N GLN A 208 25.52 0.03 15.02
CA GLN A 208 26.32 0.62 16.08
C GLN A 208 25.68 0.43 17.46
N ILE A 209 24.35 0.43 17.52
CA ILE A 209 23.61 0.12 18.75
C ILE A 209 23.84 -1.32 19.23
N PHE A 210 23.90 -2.30 18.33
CA PHE A 210 24.08 -3.71 18.68
C PHE A 210 25.52 -4.05 19.09
N ASP A 211 26.46 -3.20 18.69
CA ASP A 211 27.88 -3.28 19.05
C ASP A 211 28.19 -2.71 20.44
N ILE A 212 27.23 -1.99 21.06
CA ILE A 212 27.37 -1.58 22.46
C ILE A 212 27.41 -2.86 23.32
N PRO A 213 28.44 -3.07 24.16
CA PRO A 213 28.59 -4.29 24.96
C PRO A 213 27.55 -4.35 26.09
N ILE A 214 26.31 -4.72 25.73
CA ILE A 214 25.14 -4.82 26.61
C ILE A 214 24.74 -6.30 26.81
N SER A 215 25.70 -7.22 26.76
CA SER A 215 25.44 -8.67 26.76
C SER A 215 24.57 -9.15 27.93
N GLU A 216 24.61 -8.48 29.10
CA GLU A 216 23.77 -8.79 30.26
C GLU A 216 22.33 -8.26 30.19
N TYR A 217 22.06 -7.20 29.42
CA TYR A 217 20.76 -6.51 29.42
C TYR A 217 20.04 -6.50 28.06
N ARG A 218 20.51 -7.29 27.08
CA ARG A 218 19.86 -7.47 25.76
C ARG A 218 18.35 -7.77 25.85
N LYS A 219 17.87 -8.42 26.93
CA LYS A 219 16.43 -8.66 27.17
C LYS A 219 15.65 -7.40 27.58
N LEU A 220 16.27 -6.46 28.30
CA LEU A 220 15.67 -5.19 28.71
C LEU A 220 15.64 -4.18 27.55
N PHE A 221 16.68 -4.17 26.72
CA PHE A 221 16.78 -3.28 25.55
C PHE A 221 15.76 -3.62 24.46
N ARG A 222 15.55 -4.92 24.17
CA ARG A 222 14.64 -5.39 23.10
C ARG A 222 13.15 -5.08 23.34
N PHE A 223 12.74 -4.79 24.58
CA PHE A 223 11.34 -4.60 24.96
C PHE A 223 10.98 -3.19 25.42
N ARG A 224 11.95 -2.35 25.81
CA ARG A 224 11.66 -1.05 26.45
C ARG A 224 12.41 0.17 25.91
N PHE A 225 13.56 0.02 25.25
CA PHE A 225 14.46 1.15 25.03
C PHE A 225 14.53 1.68 23.60
N TYR A 226 14.57 0.82 22.58
CA TYR A 226 14.96 1.22 21.21
C TYR A 226 13.97 2.14 20.48
N SER A 227 13.03 2.74 21.18
CA SER A 227 11.88 3.40 20.58
C SER A 227 11.54 4.72 21.23
N ASP A 228 12.22 5.03 22.34
CA ASP A 228 12.19 6.33 23.01
C ASP A 228 13.38 7.22 22.63
N PHE A 229 14.31 6.69 21.82
CA PHE A 229 15.60 7.32 21.45
C PHE A 229 15.71 7.54 19.93
N ILE A 230 14.66 7.18 19.19
CA ILE A 230 14.63 7.32 17.74
C ILE A 230 14.19 8.74 17.39
N ILE A 231 14.97 9.39 16.51
CA ILE A 231 14.64 10.68 15.88
C ILE A 231 14.11 10.41 14.47
#